data_AF-A0A418XA34-F1
#
_entry.id   AF-A0A418XA34-F1
#
_cell.length_a   1.000
_cell.length_b   1.000
_cell.length_c   1.000
_cell.angle_alpha   90.00
_cell.angle_beta   90.00
_cell.angle_gamma   90.00
#
_symmetry.space_group_name_H-M   'P 1'
#
loop_
_entity.id
_entity.type
_entity.pdbx_description
1 polymer ?
#
loop_
_entity_poly.entity_id
_entity_poly.type
_entity_poly.pdbx_seq_one_letter_code
_entity_poly.pdbx_strand_id
1 'polypeptide(L)'
;KRIELEDKQDDLLSHIVQNPNIQLLPNTSGVRNAEEAVFAAQMAREAFGTNWLKLEIHPDPRYLLPDSIETLKATEKLVKLGFVVLPYCQADPTLCKHLEEAGAATVMPLAAPIGTNKGLRMKDFL
;
A
#
# COMPACT_ATOMS: atom_id res chain seq x y z
N LYS A 1 -1.32 -14.39 -6.04
CA LYS A 1 -0.40 -15.50 -6.38
C LYS A 1 0.94 -15.16 -5.73
N ARG A 2 1.54 -16.05 -4.94
CA ARG A 2 2.90 -15.85 -4.41
C ARG A 2 3.85 -16.05 -5.58
N ILE A 3 4.75 -15.10 -5.83
CA ILE A 3 5.65 -15.16 -6.98
C ILE A 3 6.87 -15.97 -6.57
N GLU A 4 7.13 -17.08 -7.29
CA GLU A 4 8.37 -17.85 -7.17
C GLU A 4 9.33 -17.39 -8.27
N LEU A 5 10.47 -16.82 -7.87
CA LEU A 5 11.45 -16.23 -8.80
C LEU A 5 12.17 -17.27 -9.67
N GLU A 6 12.05 -18.55 -9.33
CA GLU A 6 12.74 -19.67 -9.99
C GLU A 6 11.82 -20.48 -10.92
N ASP A 7 10.52 -20.18 -10.94
CA ASP A 7 9.57 -20.87 -11.81
C ASP A 7 9.68 -20.33 -13.24
N LYS A 8 10.30 -21.12 -14.12
CA LYS A 8 10.48 -20.79 -15.55
C LYS A 8 9.16 -20.69 -16.33
N GLN A 9 8.02 -21.03 -15.72
CA GLN A 9 6.69 -20.82 -16.30
C GLN A 9 5.98 -19.54 -15.81
N ASP A 10 6.52 -18.81 -14.81
CA ASP A 10 5.86 -17.61 -14.27
C ASP A 10 6.41 -16.32 -14.93
N ASP A 11 6.05 -16.13 -16.20
CA ASP A 11 6.54 -15.04 -17.09
C ASP A 11 5.94 -13.65 -16.75
N LEU A 12 5.13 -13.54 -15.70
CA LEU A 12 4.41 -12.31 -15.38
C LEU A 12 5.36 -11.18 -14.99
N LEU A 13 6.35 -11.45 -14.13
CA LEU A 13 7.31 -10.44 -13.71
C LEU A 13 8.24 -10.04 -14.85
N SER A 14 8.71 -10.99 -15.66
CA SER A 14 9.56 -10.70 -16.82
C SER A 14 8.83 -9.80 -17.81
N HIS A 15 7.57 -10.09 -18.15
CA HIS A 15 6.79 -9.23 -19.05
C HIS A 15 6.54 -7.82 -18.50
N ILE A 16 6.38 -7.69 -17.18
CA ILE A 16 6.13 -6.38 -16.54
C ILE A 16 7.44 -5.59 -16.40
N VAL A 17 8.50 -6.21 -15.89
CA VAL A 17 9.79 -5.55 -15.61
C VAL A 17 10.52 -5.18 -16.89
N GLN A 18 10.38 -5.98 -17.96
CA GLN A 18 11.01 -5.67 -19.26
C GLN A 18 10.25 -4.62 -20.06
N ASN A 19 9.02 -4.26 -19.67
CA ASN A 19 8.26 -3.24 -20.37
C ASN A 19 8.53 -1.86 -19.75
N PRO A 20 9.28 -0.96 -20.44
CA PRO A 20 9.64 0.34 -19.90
C PRO A 20 8.43 1.27 -19.69
N ASN A 21 7.26 0.93 -20.24
CA ASN A 21 6.03 1.70 -20.08
C ASN A 21 5.21 1.28 -18.84
N ILE A 22 5.67 0.31 -18.05
CA ILE A 22 4.98 -0.13 -16.83
C ILE A 22 5.84 0.21 -15.60
N GLN A 23 5.26 0.99 -14.70
CA GLN A 23 5.87 1.28 -13.39
C GLN A 23 5.32 0.33 -12.33
N LEU A 24 6.22 -0.37 -11.64
CA LEU A 24 5.85 -1.21 -10.51
C LEU A 24 5.44 -0.38 -9.30
N LEU A 25 4.31 -0.76 -8.68
CA LEU A 25 3.84 -0.24 -7.40
C LEU A 25 3.67 -1.40 -6.40
N PRO A 26 4.74 -1.78 -5.69
CA PRO A 26 4.65 -2.77 -4.62
C PRO A 26 3.68 -2.32 -3.53
N ASN A 27 2.99 -3.28 -2.92
CA ASN A 27 2.13 -3.03 -1.77
C ASN A 27 2.52 -3.89 -0.57
N THR A 28 2.14 -3.47 0.63
CA THR A 28 2.39 -4.20 1.88
C THR A 28 1.24 -5.11 2.28
N SER A 29 0.48 -5.66 1.32
CA SER A 29 -0.67 -6.50 1.64
C SER A 29 -0.29 -7.70 2.53
N GLY A 30 -1.10 -7.97 3.55
CA GLY A 30 -0.89 -9.04 4.53
C GLY A 30 -0.17 -8.63 5.80
N VAL A 31 0.41 -7.43 5.88
CA VAL A 31 1.00 -6.90 7.12
C VAL A 31 -0.08 -6.41 8.09
N ARG A 32 0.20 -6.51 9.39
CA ARG A 32 -0.75 -6.20 10.47
C ARG A 32 -0.41 -4.94 11.26
N ASN A 33 0.81 -4.45 11.14
CA ASN A 33 1.30 -3.28 11.87
C ASN A 33 2.36 -2.52 11.05
N ALA A 34 2.75 -1.35 11.54
CA ALA A 34 3.68 -0.45 10.89
C ALA A 34 5.09 -1.03 10.78
N GLU A 35 5.52 -1.88 11.71
CA GLU A 35 6.86 -2.47 11.69
C GLU A 35 6.98 -3.49 10.56
N GLU A 36 5.99 -4.37 10.43
CA GLU A 36 5.88 -5.30 9.32
C GLU A 36 5.76 -4.57 7.97
N ALA A 37 4.99 -3.49 7.91
CA ALA A 37 4.86 -2.66 6.71
C ALA A 37 6.20 -2.03 6.28
N VAL A 38 6.96 -1.48 7.24
CA VAL A 38 8.28 -0.89 6.96
C VAL A 38 9.27 -1.96 6.49
N PHE A 39 9.26 -3.13 7.13
CA PHE A 39 10.11 -4.25 6.72
C PHE A 39 9.78 -4.72 5.29
N ALA A 40 8.49 -4.93 4.99
CA ALA A 40 8.03 -5.31 3.65
C ALA A 40 8.40 -4.27 2.59
N ALA A 41 8.29 -2.97 2.91
CA ALA A 41 8.66 -1.88 2.01
C ALA A 41 10.16 -1.87 1.69
N GLN A 42 11.02 -2.09 2.70
CA GLN A 42 12.46 -2.19 2.50
C GLN A 42 12.81 -3.38 1.59
N MET A 43 12.22 -4.55 1.84
CA MET A 43 12.42 -5.70 0.95
C MET A 43 11.96 -5.42 -0.48
N ALA A 44 10.80 -4.77 -0.66
CA ALA A 44 10.29 -4.42 -1.98
C ALA A 44 11.22 -3.45 -2.72
N ARG A 45 11.80 -2.48 -2.01
CA ARG A 45 12.79 -1.56 -2.59
C ARG A 45 14.06 -2.27 -3.03
N GLU A 46 14.59 -3.18 -2.22
CA GLU A 46 15.77 -3.99 -2.61
C GLU A 46 15.44 -4.94 -3.79
N ALA A 47 14.25 -5.53 -3.81
CA ALA A 47 13.86 -6.48 -4.85
C ALA A 47 13.55 -5.82 -6.20
N PHE A 48 12.94 -4.63 -6.19
CA PHE A 48 12.40 -3.99 -7.40
C PHE A 48 13.04 -2.65 -7.74
N GLY A 49 13.99 -2.15 -6.94
CA GLY A 49 14.70 -0.89 -7.20
C GLY A 49 13.80 0.35 -7.19
N THR A 50 12.63 0.28 -6.54
CA THR A 50 11.65 1.37 -6.48
C THR A 50 11.44 1.87 -5.06
N ASN A 51 11.26 3.18 -4.92
CA ASN A 51 10.85 3.79 -3.66
C ASN A 51 9.35 4.10 -3.61
N TRP A 52 8.57 3.74 -4.63
CA TRP A 52 7.11 3.87 -4.63
C TRP A 52 6.50 2.71 -3.85
N LEU A 53 5.56 3.03 -2.95
CA LEU A 53 4.93 2.02 -2.12
C LEU A 53 3.44 2.32 -1.91
N LYS A 54 2.59 1.35 -2.26
CA LYS A 54 1.20 1.32 -1.82
C LYS A 54 1.14 0.73 -0.41
N LEU A 55 1.01 1.60 0.59
CA LEU A 55 0.96 1.19 1.99
C LEU A 55 -0.45 0.67 2.32
N GLU A 56 -0.50 -0.58 2.78
CA GLU A 56 -1.70 -1.30 3.20
C GLU A 56 -1.42 -1.99 4.53
N ILE A 57 -2.24 -1.74 5.57
CA ILE A 57 -2.11 -2.40 6.88
C ILE A 57 -3.48 -2.91 7.31
N HIS A 58 -3.61 -4.24 7.44
CA HIS A 58 -4.88 -4.89 7.77
C HIS A 58 -4.70 -5.81 9.00
N PRO A 59 -5.05 -5.35 10.21
CA PRO A 59 -4.94 -6.18 11.41
C PRO A 59 -5.82 -7.44 11.33
N ASP A 60 -7.04 -7.30 10.79
CA ASP A 60 -7.96 -8.41 10.54
C ASP A 60 -8.11 -8.68 9.03
N PRO A 61 -7.60 -9.82 8.54
CA PRO A 61 -7.68 -10.16 7.13
C PRO A 61 -9.10 -10.47 6.64
N ARG A 62 -10.08 -10.67 7.54
CA ARG A 62 -11.47 -10.96 7.15
C ARG A 62 -12.16 -9.76 6.52
N TYR A 63 -11.86 -8.56 7.01
CA TYR A 63 -12.55 -7.34 6.60
C TYR A 63 -11.72 -6.46 5.68
N LEU A 64 -10.39 -6.63 5.66
CA LEU A 64 -9.46 -5.82 4.86
C LEU A 64 -9.68 -4.31 5.04
N LEU A 65 -10.00 -3.93 6.28
CA LEU A 65 -10.12 -2.53 6.68
C LEU A 65 -8.75 -2.03 7.14
N PRO A 66 -8.36 -0.81 6.73
CA PRO A 66 -7.09 -0.23 7.14
C PRO A 66 -7.13 0.20 8.61
N ASP A 67 -6.03 -0.03 9.31
CA ASP A 67 -5.79 0.54 10.65
C ASP A 67 -5.26 1.97 10.53
N SER A 68 -6.02 2.95 11.00
CA SER A 68 -5.67 4.37 10.86
C SER A 68 -4.39 4.74 11.63
N ILE A 69 -4.18 4.17 12.82
CA ILE A 69 -3.05 4.52 13.70
C ILE A 69 -1.77 3.94 13.12
N GLU A 70 -1.78 2.65 12.80
CA GLU A 70 -0.61 1.98 12.24
C GLU A 70 -0.29 2.51 10.83
N THR A 71 -1.30 2.88 10.02
CA THR A 71 -1.07 3.50 8.70
C THR A 71 -0.37 4.86 8.82
N LEU A 72 -0.81 5.73 9.71
CA LEU A 72 -0.17 7.03 9.92
C LEU A 72 1.28 6.86 10.40
N LYS A 73 1.48 6.01 11.42
CA LYS A 73 2.81 5.70 11.97
C LYS A 73 3.76 5.12 10.92
N ALA A 74 3.28 4.23 10.06
CA ALA A 74 4.09 3.68 8.98
C ALA A 74 4.41 4.74 7.91
N THR A 75 3.44 5.59 7.57
CA THR A 75 3.63 6.70 6.62
C THR A 75 4.76 7.62 7.08
N GLU A 76 4.71 8.12 8.31
CA GLU A 76 5.76 8.99 8.86
C GLU A 76 7.16 8.34 8.82
N LYS A 77 7.25 7.05 9.14
CA LYS A 77 8.51 6.31 9.09
C LYS A 77 9.02 6.14 7.67
N LEU A 78 8.15 5.74 6.74
CA LEU A 78 8.51 5.44 5.36
C LEU A 78 8.91 6.71 4.59
N VAL A 79 8.20 7.82 4.81
CA VAL A 79 8.56 9.13 4.22
C VAL A 79 9.96 9.55 4.69
N LYS A 80 10.27 9.42 5.99
CA LYS A 80 11.63 9.67 6.52
C LYS A 80 12.70 8.76 5.91
N LEU A 81 12.32 7.58 5.45
CA LEU A 81 13.19 6.62 4.75
C LEU A 81 13.26 6.86 3.23
N GLY A 82 12.67 7.94 2.71
CA GLY A 82 12.73 8.34 1.30
C GLY A 82 11.75 7.60 0.38
N PHE A 83 10.70 6.98 0.92
CA PHE A 83 9.65 6.37 0.11
C PHE A 83 8.64 7.41 -0.39
N VAL A 84 8.14 7.20 -1.61
CA VAL A 84 6.93 7.82 -2.12
C VAL A 84 5.76 6.95 -1.65
N VAL A 85 5.10 7.39 -0.57
CA VAL A 85 4.08 6.59 0.13
C VAL A 85 2.68 6.92 -0.41
N LEU A 86 1.96 5.87 -0.80
CA LEU A 86 0.57 5.92 -1.22
C LEU A 86 -0.25 5.10 -0.20
N PRO A 87 -0.79 5.69 0.88
CA PRO A 87 -1.54 4.99 1.92
C PRO A 87 -2.98 4.69 1.51
N TYR A 88 -3.38 3.42 1.64
CA TYR A 88 -4.78 2.98 1.66
C TYR A 88 -5.37 3.26 3.05
N CYS A 89 -6.43 4.07 3.13
CA CYS A 89 -6.93 4.59 4.39
C CYS A 89 -8.47 4.51 4.52
N GLN A 90 -8.96 4.72 5.74
CA GLN A 90 -10.38 4.94 5.97
C GLN A 90 -10.83 6.21 5.24
N ALA A 91 -12.10 6.26 4.86
CA ALA A 91 -12.73 7.49 4.37
C ALA A 91 -12.96 8.45 5.54
N ASP A 92 -11.87 9.02 6.05
CA ASP A 92 -11.82 9.98 7.14
C ASP A 92 -11.00 11.19 6.68
N PRO A 93 -11.61 12.37 6.48
CA PRO A 93 -10.93 13.58 6.03
C PRO A 93 -9.84 14.04 6.99
N THR A 94 -10.00 13.80 8.29
CA THR A 94 -9.02 14.17 9.31
C THR A 94 -7.78 13.30 9.18
N LEU A 95 -7.97 11.99 9.03
CA LEU A 95 -6.86 11.07 8.76
C LEU A 95 -6.18 11.41 7.43
N CYS A 96 -6.93 11.72 6.38
CA CYS A 96 -6.37 12.12 5.09
C CYS A 96 -5.48 13.36 5.24
N LYS A 97 -5.93 14.35 6.02
CA LYS A 97 -5.12 15.54 6.31
C LYS A 97 -3.84 15.20 7.06
N HIS A 98 -3.89 14.36 8.09
CA HIS A 98 -2.70 13.93 8.81
C HIS A 98 -1.72 13.12 7.92
N LEU A 99 -2.23 12.30 7.01
CA LEU A 99 -1.39 11.55 6.06
C LEU A 99 -0.69 12.48 5.07
N GLU A 100 -1.39 13.51 4.57
CA GLU A 100 -0.79 14.58 3.76
C GLU A 100 0.32 15.29 4.54
N GLU A 101 0.05 15.71 5.78
CA GLU A 101 1.02 16.40 6.66
C GLU A 101 2.23 15.52 7.00
N ALA A 102 2.02 14.20 7.13
CA ALA A 102 3.09 13.22 7.30
C ALA A 102 3.97 13.05 6.05
N GLY A 103 3.58 13.63 4.91
CA GLY A 103 4.31 13.62 3.65
C GLY A 103 3.91 12.50 2.68
N ALA A 104 2.71 11.93 2.83
CA ALA A 104 2.19 11.00 1.83
C ALA A 104 2.07 11.69 0.46
N ALA A 105 2.43 10.98 -0.61
CA ALA A 105 2.36 11.51 -1.97
C ALA A 105 0.92 11.56 -2.52
N THR A 106 0.01 10.83 -1.87
CA THR A 106 -1.43 10.81 -2.16
C THR A 106 -2.17 10.32 -0.90
N VAL A 107 -3.50 10.34 -0.95
CA VAL A 107 -4.36 9.63 0.00
C VAL A 107 -5.35 8.78 -0.79
N MET A 108 -5.55 7.53 -0.37
CA MET A 108 -6.43 6.58 -1.08
C MET A 108 -7.54 6.08 -0.14
N PRO A 109 -8.55 6.91 0.15
CA PRO A 109 -9.67 6.51 1.00
C PRO A 109 -10.51 5.43 0.31
N LEU A 110 -10.92 4.43 1.08
CA LEU A 110 -11.74 3.33 0.57
C LEU A 110 -13.16 3.78 0.20
N ALA A 111 -13.68 3.25 -0.90
CA ALA A 111 -15.07 3.45 -1.32
C ALA A 111 -16.04 2.53 -0.56
N ALA A 112 -15.63 1.29 -0.35
CA ALA A 112 -16.28 0.21 0.39
C ALA A 112 -15.22 -0.86 0.70
N PRO A 113 -15.45 -1.84 1.59
CA PRO A 113 -14.49 -2.90 1.85
C PRO A 113 -14.10 -3.65 0.56
N ILE A 114 -12.81 -3.97 0.45
CA ILE A 114 -12.20 -4.58 -0.75
C ILE A 114 -12.96 -5.86 -1.14
N GLY A 115 -13.21 -6.02 -2.44
CA GLY A 115 -13.87 -7.21 -3.00
C GLY A 115 -15.40 -7.24 -2.86
N THR A 116 -16.04 -6.27 -2.19
CA THR A 116 -17.50 -6.29 -2.00
C THR A 116 -18.32 -5.80 -3.19
N ASN A 117 -17.70 -5.12 -4.16
CA ASN A 117 -18.35 -4.53 -5.34
C ASN A 117 -19.55 -3.59 -5.03
N LYS A 118 -19.53 -2.92 -3.87
CA LYS A 118 -20.64 -2.05 -3.41
C LYS A 118 -20.60 -0.61 -3.94
N GLY A 119 -19.61 -0.26 -4.75
CA GLY A 119 -19.39 1.11 -5.24
C GLY A 119 -18.98 2.09 -4.14
N LEU A 120 -19.33 3.37 -4.33
CA LEU A 120 -18.93 4.49 -3.45
C LEU A 120 -19.84 4.63 -2.22
N ARG A 121 -19.72 3.70 -1.26
CA ARG A 121 -20.54 3.71 -0.04
C ARG A 121 -20.09 4.72 1.00
N MET A 122 -18.80 5.06 1.02
CA MET A 122 -18.24 6.03 1.97
C MET A 122 -18.26 7.47 1.44
N LYS A 123 -19.03 7.75 0.38
CA LYS A 123 -19.07 9.08 -0.27
C LYS A 123 -19.40 10.20 0.71
N ASP A 124 -20.36 9.97 1.62
CA ASP A 124 -20.82 11.00 2.56
C ASP A 124 -19.82 11.29 3.69
N PHE A 125 -18.76 10.50 3.82
CA PHE A 125 -17.69 10.70 4.80
C PHE A 125 -16.53 11.54 4.24
N LEU A 126 -16.50 11.86 2.95
CA LEU A 126 -15.44 12.63 2.28
C LEU A 126 -15.93 14.00 1.81
#